data_AF-A0A351QWU2-F1
#
_entry.id   AF-A0A351QWU2-F1
#
_cell.length_a   1.000
_cell.length_b   1.000
_cell.length_c   1.000
_cell.angle_alpha   90.00
_cell.angle_beta   90.00
_cell.angle_gamma   90.00
#
_symmetry.space_group_name_H-M   'P 1'
#
loop_
_entity.id
_entity.type
_entity.pdbx_description
1 polymer ?
#
loop_
_entity_poly.entity_id
_entity_poly.type
_entity_poly.pdbx_seq_one_letter_code
_entity_poly.pdbx_strand_id
1 'polypeptide(L)' 'PNLSGYENLKLISEINNKVGAKEIKEIISAVGLDPEDKKKFKKYSLGMKQRLGIAQAL' A
#
# COMPACT_ATOMS: atom_id res chain seq x y z
N PRO A 1 -16.53 -3.49 5.40
CA PRO A 1 -15.33 -2.68 5.05
C PRO A 1 -14.19 -3.55 4.50
N ASN A 2 -13.89 -3.44 3.20
CA ASN A 2 -13.36 -4.55 2.39
C ASN A 2 -12.22 -4.13 1.43
N LEU A 3 -11.37 -3.18 1.82
CA LEU A 3 -10.32 -2.60 0.97
C LEU A 3 -9.12 -3.55 0.76
N SER A 4 -8.65 -3.64 -0.49
CA SER A 4 -7.37 -4.23 -0.92
C SER A 4 -6.16 -3.44 -0.42
N GLY A 5 -4.97 -4.04 -0.37
CA GLY A 5 -3.75 -3.31 -0.02
C GLY A 5 -3.49 -2.13 -0.97
N TYR A 6 -3.78 -2.33 -2.26
CA TYR A 6 -3.77 -1.29 -3.27
C TYR A 6 -4.80 -0.17 -2.99
N GLU A 7 -6.06 -0.51 -2.68
CA GLU A 7 -7.07 0.50 -2.34
C GLU A 7 -6.72 1.27 -1.06
N ASN A 8 -6.09 0.60 -0.08
CA ASN A 8 -5.67 1.23 1.17
C ASN A 8 -4.57 2.26 0.91
N LEU A 9 -3.58 1.90 0.08
CA LEU A 9 -2.50 2.81 -0.30
C LEU A 9 -2.96 3.90 -1.27
N LYS A 10 -3.88 3.59 -2.18
CA LYS A 10 -4.52 4.59 -3.05
C LYS A 10 -5.27 5.62 -2.21
N LEU A 11 -6.02 5.20 -1.19
CA LEU A 11 -6.73 6.11 -0.28
C LEU A 11 -5.75 7.02 0.48
N ILE A 12 -4.67 6.46 1.04
CA ILE A 12 -3.63 7.23 1.74
C ILE A 12 -2.93 8.21 0.80
N SER A 13 -2.71 7.81 -0.44
CA SER A 13 -2.06 8.65 -1.45
C SER A 13 -2.98 9.76 -1.97
N GLU A 14 -4.28 9.48 -2.11
CA GLU A 14 -5.31 10.49 -2.40
C GLU A 14 -5.46 11.49 -1.25
N ILE A 15 -5.32 11.05 0.00
CA ILE A 15 -5.30 11.94 1.19
C ILE A 15 -4.06 12.85 1.18
N ASN A 16 -2.89 12.33 0.81
CA ASN A 16 -1.65 13.10 0.79
C ASN A 16 -1.49 14.00 -0.44
N ASN A 17 -2.35 13.89 -1.48
CA ASN A 17 -2.35 14.71 -2.70
C ASN A 17 -0.97 14.91 -3.38
N LYS A 18 -0.01 14.02 -3.10
CA LYS A 18 1.42 14.20 -3.41
C LYS A 18 2.02 13.11 -4.29
N VAL A 19 1.35 11.97 -4.45
CA VAL A 19 1.95 10.77 -5.07
C VAL A 19 1.01 10.17 -6.12
N GLY A 20 1.53 10.05 -7.35
CA GLY A 20 0.80 9.45 -8.46
C GLY A 20 0.75 7.92 -8.36
N ALA A 21 -0.13 7.28 -9.14
CA ALA A 21 -0.27 5.82 -9.15
C ALA A 21 1.05 5.06 -9.43
N LYS A 22 2.01 5.71 -10.11
CA LYS A 22 3.32 5.13 -10.41
C LYS A 22 4.22 5.08 -9.16
N GLU A 23 4.32 6.17 -8.41
CA GLU A 23 5.10 6.20 -7.15
C GLU A 23 4.56 5.24 -6.12
N ILE A 24 3.23 5.09 -6.04
CA ILE A 24 2.62 4.10 -5.13
C ILE A 24 3.14 2.69 -5.46
N LYS A 25 3.19 2.32 -6.75
CA LYS A 25 3.71 1.01 -7.16
C LYS A 25 5.19 0.86 -6.85
N GLU A 26 5.97 1.93 -7.02
CA GLU A 26 7.40 1.95 -6.71
C GLU A 26 7.65 1.81 -5.20
N ILE A 27 6.91 2.53 -4.36
CA ILE A 27 7.01 2.45 -2.89
C ILE A 27 6.59 1.07 -2.38
N ILE A 28 5.49 0.51 -2.90
CA ILE A 28 5.05 -0.85 -2.56
C ILE A 28 6.15 -1.86 -2.91
N SER A 29 6.73 -1.74 -4.11
CA SER A 29 7.83 -2.61 -4.55
C SER A 29 9.08 -2.41 -3.69
N ALA A 30 9.38 -1.17 -3.29
CA ALA A 30 10.53 -0.82 -2.46
C ALA A 30 10.45 -1.43 -1.05
N VAL A 31 9.24 -1.53 -0.48
CA VAL A 31 9.03 -2.24 0.79
C VAL A 31 8.86 -3.76 0.62
N GLY A 32 9.10 -4.29 -0.59
CA GLY A 32 9.04 -5.72 -0.87
C GLY A 32 7.63 -6.30 -0.79
N LEU A 33 6.63 -5.51 -1.19
CA LEU A 33 5.25 -5.95 -1.40
C LEU A 33 4.96 -5.93 -2.90
N ASP A 34 3.96 -6.69 -3.33
CA ASP A 34 3.53 -6.72 -4.73
C ASP A 34 2.46 -5.64 -4.98
N PRO A 35 2.73 -4.64 -5.84
CA PRO A 35 1.75 -3.60 -6.17
C PRO A 35 0.51 -4.10 -6.91
N GLU A 36 0.56 -5.32 -7.46
CA GLU A 36 -0.58 -5.96 -8.12
C GLU A 36 -1.31 -6.94 -7.20
N ASP A 37 -0.92 -7.04 -5.92
CA ASP A 37 -1.56 -7.93 -4.96
C ASP A 37 -3.01 -7.50 -4.68
N LYS A 38 -3.95 -8.32 -5.18
CA LYS A 38 -5.39 -8.16 -4.98
C LYS A 38 -5.86 -8.56 -3.59
N LYS A 39 -4.99 -9.06 -2.72
CA LYS A 39 -5.35 -9.43 -1.35
C LYS A 39 -5.85 -8.21 -0.57
N LYS A 40 -6.87 -8.45 0.24
CA LYS A 40 -7.41 -7.46 1.19
C LYS A 40 -6.39 -7.16 2.26
N PHE A 41 -6.27 -5.89 2.68
CA PHE A 41 -5.37 -5.52 3.78
C PHE A 41 -5.63 -6.35 5.04
N LYS A 42 -6.90 -6.71 5.29
CA LYS A 42 -7.27 -7.61 6.40
C LYS A 42 -6.66 -9.02 6.30
N LYS A 43 -6.33 -9.49 5.09
CA LYS A 43 -5.67 -10.77 4.81
C LYS A 43 -4.13 -10.67 4.83
N TYR A 44 -3.58 -9.47 5.01
CA TYR A 44 -2.13 -9.31 5.10
C TYR A 44 -1.63 -9.89 6.41
N SER A 45 -0.48 -10.56 6.35
CA SER A 45 0.22 -10.99 7.56
C SER A 45 0.70 -9.77 8.35
N LEU A 46 1.04 -9.96 9.62
CA LEU A 46 1.56 -8.88 10.47
C LEU A 46 2.76 -8.17 9.82
N GLY A 47 3.70 -8.93 9.25
CA GLY A 47 4.86 -8.37 8.56
C GLY A 47 4.51 -7.58 7.29
N MET A 48 3.49 -8.01 6.54
CA MET A 48 3.01 -7.25 5.37
C MET A 48 2.35 -5.93 5.80
N LYS A 49 1.60 -5.93 6.91
CA LYS A 49 1.03 -4.70 7.47
C LYS A 49 2.11 -3.74 7.97
N GLN A 50 3.17 -4.26 8.59
CA GLN A 50 4.32 -3.46 9.02
C GLN A 50 5.04 -2.82 7.82
N ARG A 51 5.32 -3.59 6.76
CA ARG A 51 5.89 -3.07 5.51
C ARG A 51 5.04 -1.98 4.88
N LEU A 52 3.71 -2.16 4.89
CA LEU A 52 2.78 -1.14 4.40
C LEU A 52 2.79 0.13 5.28
N GLY A 53 2.96 -0.02 6.60
CA GLY A 53 3.13 1.11 7.52
C GLY A 53 4.44 1.88 7.29
N ILE A 54 5.52 1.19 6.93
CA ILE A 54 6.78 1.82 6.52
C ILE A 54 6.59 2.56 5.18
N ALA A 55 5.90 1.94 4.21
CA ALA A 55 5.56 2.57 2.93
C ALA A 55 4.73 3.85 3.08
N GLN A 56 3.87 3.94 4.10
CA GLN A 56 3.09 5.14 4.39
C GLN A 56 3.95 6.27 5.00
N ALA A 57 5.07 5.94 5.64
CA ALA A 57 5.97 6.89 6.28
C ALA A 57 7.07 7.42 5.34
N LEU A 58 7.26 6.77 4.18
CA LEU A 58 8.12 7.20 3.08
C LEU A 58 7.37 8.19 2.17
#